data_AF-A0AAU4U1Y8-F1
#
_entry.id   AF-A0AAU4U1Y8-F1
#
_cell.length_a   1.000
_cell.length_b   1.000
_cell.length_c   1.000
_cell.angle_alpha   90.00
_cell.angle_beta   90.00
_cell.angle_gamma   90.00
#
_symmetry.space_group_name_H-M   'P 1'
#
loop_
_entity.id
_entity.type
_entity.pdbx_description
1 polymer ?
#
loop_
_entity_poly.entity_id
_entity_poly.type
_entity_poly.pdbx_seq_one_letter_code
_entity_poly.pdbx_strand_id
1 'polypeptide(L)'
;MAQIAVADGAFHLAVVQAGGNELLAEVYEHLGGALSAVLTGLPWDGDVAAEHDHWHGAVVDAIGAGDAVAARYAASMLVRVTARLSADAAADKGGAVGAAVVAGWSRPPPPGVPSGYRTVR
;
A
#
# COMPACT_ATOMS: atom_id res chain seq x y z
N MET A 1 15.77 8.28 -5.44
CA MET A 1 14.66 7.37 -5.09
C MET A 1 14.68 6.92 -3.64
N ALA A 2 15.81 6.46 -3.07
CA ALA A 2 15.82 5.97 -1.67
C ALA A 2 15.22 6.93 -0.63
N GLN A 3 15.53 8.24 -0.71
CA GLN A 3 14.95 9.25 0.17
C GLN A 3 13.44 9.45 -0.04
N ILE A 4 12.95 9.30 -1.28
CA ILE A 4 11.52 9.41 -1.61
C ILE A 4 10.75 8.20 -1.06
N ALA A 5 11.30 6.99 -1.20
CA ALA A 5 10.71 5.78 -0.64
C ALA A 5 10.66 5.79 0.90
N VAL A 6 11.67 6.37 1.56
CA VAL A 6 11.66 6.56 3.01
C VAL A 6 10.61 7.59 3.43
N ALA A 7 10.50 8.71 2.69
CA ALA A 7 9.49 9.72 2.97
C ALA A 7 8.06 9.18 2.78
N ASP A 8 7.85 8.36 1.75
CA ASP A 8 6.59 7.65 1.50
C ASP A 8 6.19 6.72 2.66
N GLY A 9 7.11 5.84 3.08
CA GLY A 9 6.87 4.95 4.21
C GLY A 9 6.57 5.72 5.50
N ALA A 10 7.26 6.83 5.74
CA ALA A 10 7.02 7.71 6.88
C ALA A 10 5.65 8.39 6.82
N PHE A 11 5.22 8.84 5.63
CA PHE A 11 3.89 9.40 5.41
C PHE A 11 2.79 8.38 5.76
N HIS A 12 2.89 7.17 5.22
CA HIS A 12 1.92 6.12 5.50
C HIS A 12 1.84 5.76 6.99
N LEU A 13 2.99 5.65 7.66
CA LEU A 13 3.03 5.42 9.11
C LEU A 13 2.34 6.54 9.87
N ALA A 14 2.59 7.81 9.52
CA ALA A 14 1.96 8.95 10.19
C ALA A 14 0.42 8.94 10.03
N VAL A 15 -0.09 8.59 8.85
CA VAL A 15 -1.54 8.45 8.61
C VAL A 15 -2.13 7.34 9.48
N VAL A 16 -1.44 6.20 9.59
CA VAL A 16 -1.88 5.07 10.43
C VAL A 16 -1.89 5.44 11.91
N GLN A 17 -0.82 6.08 12.39
CA GLN A 17 -0.71 6.55 13.78
C GLN A 17 -1.81 7.56 14.11
N ALA A 18 -2.13 8.49 13.19
CA ALA A 18 -3.23 9.44 13.35
C ALA A 18 -4.61 8.75 13.45
N GLY A 19 -4.76 7.55 12.88
CA GLY A 19 -5.97 6.74 12.99
C GLY A 19 -6.17 6.07 14.37
N GLY A 20 -5.18 6.14 15.27
CA GLY A 20 -5.28 5.62 16.63
C GLY A 20 -5.29 4.09 16.75
N ASN A 21 -4.89 3.38 15.69
CA ASN A 21 -4.78 1.91 15.71
C ASN A 21 -3.32 1.50 15.96
N GLU A 22 -2.98 1.31 17.22
CA GLU A 22 -1.62 0.98 17.67
C GLU A 22 -1.07 -0.30 17.02
N LEU A 23 -1.90 -1.35 16.90
CA LEU A 23 -1.51 -2.59 16.24
C LEU A 23 -1.16 -2.35 14.77
N LEU A 24 -1.94 -1.53 14.06
CA LEU A 24 -1.65 -1.22 12.66
C LEU A 24 -0.37 -0.38 12.52
N ALA A 25 -0.09 0.51 13.47
CA ALA A 25 1.15 1.29 13.50
C ALA A 25 2.37 0.39 13.68
N GLU A 26 2.33 -0.54 14.64
CA GLU A 26 3.41 -1.52 14.88
C GLU A 26 3.69 -2.37 13.62
N VAL A 27 2.64 -2.81 12.93
CA VAL A 27 2.77 -3.54 11.67
C VAL A 27 3.47 -2.69 10.62
N TYR A 28 3.11 -1.41 10.48
CA TYR A 28 3.74 -0.50 9.52
C TYR A 28 5.21 -0.20 9.86
N GLU A 29 5.55 -0.04 11.13
CA GLU A 29 6.94 0.14 11.58
C GLU A 29 7.81 -1.04 11.19
N HIS A 30 7.29 -2.27 11.37
CA HIS A 30 8.01 -3.47 10.98
C HIS A 30 8.12 -3.63 9.45
N LEU A 31 7.07 -3.25 8.71
CA LEU A 31 7.03 -3.38 7.25
C LEU A 31 7.74 -2.24 6.51
N GLY A 32 8.04 -1.11 7.16
CA GLY A 32 8.56 0.10 6.51
C GLY A 32 9.85 -0.12 5.70
N GLY A 33 10.74 -0.99 6.18
CA GLY A 33 11.95 -1.37 5.44
C GLY A 33 11.65 -2.18 4.18
N ALA A 34 10.71 -3.12 4.25
CA ALA A 34 10.29 -3.93 3.10
C ALA A 34 9.53 -3.06 2.06
N LEU A 35 8.66 -2.17 2.52
CA LEU A 35 7.95 -1.22 1.67
C LEU A 35 8.92 -0.28 0.93
N SER A 36 9.89 0.28 1.65
CA SER A 36 10.94 1.14 1.06
C SER A 36 11.74 0.41 -0.02
N ALA A 37 12.06 -0.87 0.21
CA ALA A 37 12.78 -1.69 -0.76
C ALA A 37 11.96 -1.95 -2.03
N VAL A 38 10.66 -2.24 -1.88
CA VAL A 38 9.74 -2.41 -3.02
C VAL A 38 9.66 -1.12 -3.84
N LEU A 39 9.37 0.02 -3.21
CA LEU A 39 9.19 1.30 -3.90
C LEU A 39 10.46 1.78 -4.58
N THR A 40 11.63 1.54 -3.98
CA THR A 40 12.93 1.89 -4.60
C THR A 40 13.20 1.08 -5.87
N GLY A 41 12.65 -0.14 -5.97
CA GLY A 41 12.85 -1.04 -7.12
C GLY A 41 11.87 -0.82 -8.27
N LEU A 42 10.89 0.06 -8.14
CA LEU A 42 9.91 0.35 -9.19
C LEU A 42 10.47 1.33 -10.24
N PRO A 43 10.11 1.17 -11.53
CA PRO A 43 10.60 2.01 -12.61
C PRO A 43 9.84 3.34 -12.71
N TRP A 44 9.96 4.20 -11.70
CA TRP A 44 9.28 5.49 -11.68
C TRP A 44 9.69 6.38 -12.86
N ASP A 45 8.71 6.94 -13.54
CA ASP A 45 8.88 8.09 -14.44
C ASP A 45 8.29 9.36 -13.81
N GLY A 46 8.47 10.50 -14.50
CA GLY A 46 8.00 11.80 -14.00
C GLY A 46 6.48 11.91 -13.89
N ASP A 47 5.73 11.27 -14.78
CA ASP A 47 4.28 11.34 -14.81
C ASP A 47 3.68 10.52 -13.66
N VAL A 48 4.18 9.31 -13.45
CA VAL A 48 3.77 8.42 -12.36
C VAL A 48 4.16 9.01 -11.00
N ALA A 49 5.33 9.64 -10.88
CA ALA A 49 5.74 10.32 -9.66
C ALA A 49 4.82 11.52 -9.35
N ALA A 50 4.43 12.30 -10.36
CA ALA A 50 3.51 13.43 -10.18
C ALA A 50 2.09 12.96 -9.83
N GLU A 51 1.59 11.88 -10.45
CA GLU A 51 0.30 11.28 -10.10
C GLU A 51 0.31 10.80 -8.64
N HIS A 52 1.40 10.18 -8.21
CA HIS A 52 1.56 9.70 -6.83
C HIS A 52 1.58 10.85 -5.81
N ASP A 53 2.34 11.91 -6.07
CA ASP A 53 2.40 13.10 -5.21
C ASP A 53 1.03 13.81 -5.11
N HIS A 54 0.30 13.90 -6.23
CA HIS A 54 -1.06 14.44 -6.23
C HIS A 54 -1.98 13.69 -5.27
N TRP A 55 -1.94 12.35 -5.27
CA TRP A 55 -2.78 11.55 -4.38
C TRP A 55 -2.36 11.62 -2.92
N HIS A 56 -1.08 11.83 -2.61
CA HIS A 56 -0.65 12.16 -1.24
C HIS A 56 -1.28 13.46 -0.74
N GLY A 57 -1.22 14.53 -1.55
CA GLY A 57 -1.86 15.80 -1.23
C GLY A 57 -3.36 15.63 -0.98
N ALA A 58 -4.05 14.91 -1.87
CA ALA A 58 -5.48 14.66 -1.75
C ALA A 58 -5.87 13.89 -0.46
N VAL A 59 -5.02 12.97 0.02
CA VAL A 59 -5.24 12.31 1.32
C VAL A 59 -5.15 13.31 2.47
N VAL A 60 -4.11 14.15 2.48
CA VAL A 60 -3.90 15.16 3.52
C VAL A 60 -5.05 16.16 3.55
N ASP A 61 -5.46 16.67 2.39
CA ASP A 61 -6.56 17.62 2.28
C ASP A 61 -7.88 17.02 2.76
N ALA A 62 -8.18 15.78 2.37
CA ALA A 62 -9.41 15.10 2.80
C ALA A 62 -9.43 14.82 4.31
N ILE A 63 -8.30 14.42 4.89
CA ILE A 63 -8.16 14.26 6.35
C ILE A 63 -8.36 15.61 7.04
N GLY A 64 -7.72 16.68 6.55
CA GLY A 64 -7.86 18.04 7.08
C GLY A 64 -9.30 18.57 7.02
N ALA A 65 -10.05 18.18 6.00
CA ALA A 65 -11.47 18.50 5.85
C ALA A 65 -12.41 17.57 6.66
N GLY A 66 -11.90 16.50 7.27
CA GLY A 66 -12.70 15.49 7.95
C GLY A 66 -13.56 14.62 7.01
N ASP A 67 -13.24 14.57 5.72
CA ASP A 67 -13.96 13.78 4.72
C ASP A 67 -13.34 12.38 4.60
N ALA A 68 -13.89 11.44 5.37
CA ALA A 68 -13.43 10.06 5.37
C ALA A 68 -13.64 9.34 4.02
N VAL A 69 -14.62 9.72 3.22
CA VAL A 69 -14.90 9.08 1.92
C VAL A 69 -13.85 9.52 0.91
N ALA A 70 -13.59 10.83 0.84
CA ALA A 70 -12.54 11.37 -0.02
C ALA A 70 -11.16 10.84 0.38
N ALA A 71 -10.85 10.78 1.68
CA ALA A 71 -9.58 10.25 2.18
C ALA A 71 -9.38 8.79 1.77
N ARG A 72 -10.42 7.96 1.93
CA ARG A 72 -10.38 6.55 1.50
C ARG A 72 -10.19 6.41 -0.01
N TYR A 73 -10.87 7.24 -0.79
CA TYR A 73 -10.76 7.23 -2.24
C TYR A 73 -9.33 7.60 -2.68
N ALA A 74 -8.79 8.71 -2.17
CA ALA A 74 -7.43 9.17 -2.47
C ALA A 74 -6.37 8.12 -2.08
N ALA A 75 -6.47 7.55 -0.88
CA ALA A 75 -5.56 6.48 -0.44
C ALA A 75 -5.64 5.24 -1.34
N SER A 76 -6.84 4.89 -1.81
CA SER A 76 -7.02 3.77 -2.75
C SER A 76 -6.41 4.06 -4.12
N MET A 77 -6.45 5.31 -4.57
CA MET A 77 -5.83 5.73 -5.82
C MET A 77 -4.31 5.68 -5.73
N LEU A 78 -3.72 6.13 -4.62
CA LEU A 78 -2.29 6.03 -4.36
C LEU A 78 -1.77 4.58 -4.49
N VAL A 79 -2.45 3.63 -3.85
CA VAL A 79 -2.11 2.19 -3.94
C VAL A 79 -2.27 1.67 -5.37
N ARG A 80 -3.26 2.16 -6.13
CA ARG A 80 -3.44 1.76 -7.53
C ARG A 80 -2.31 2.24 -8.42
N VAL A 81 -1.74 3.44 -8.18
CA VAL A 81 -0.59 3.95 -8.94
C VAL A 81 0.60 3.00 -8.80
N THR A 82 0.97 2.67 -7.57
CA THR A 82 2.10 1.77 -7.29
C THR A 82 1.84 0.34 -7.76
N ALA A 83 0.60 -0.15 -7.66
CA ALA A 83 0.22 -1.48 -8.17
C ALA A 83 0.32 -1.58 -9.70
N ARG A 84 -0.11 -0.54 -10.45
CA ARG A 84 0.05 -0.49 -11.91
C ARG A 84 1.52 -0.52 -12.29
N LEU A 85 2.32 0.35 -11.68
CA LEU A 85 3.76 0.43 -11.92
C LEU A 85 4.48 -0.90 -11.67
N SER A 86 4.08 -1.61 -10.60
CA SER A 86 4.62 -2.94 -10.31
C SER A 86 4.20 -4.00 -11.33
N ALA A 87 2.97 -3.94 -11.84
CA ALA A 87 2.48 -4.88 -12.85
C ALA A 87 3.19 -4.67 -14.19
N ASP A 88 3.37 -3.41 -14.59
CA ASP A 88 4.06 -3.04 -15.82
C ASP A 88 5.55 -3.45 -15.76
N ALA A 89 6.21 -3.21 -14.62
CA ALA A 89 7.57 -3.68 -14.36
C ALA A 89 7.71 -5.21 -14.44
N ALA A 90 6.68 -5.95 -13.99
CA ALA A 90 6.68 -7.41 -14.04
C ALA A 90 6.41 -7.94 -15.46
N ALA A 91 5.60 -7.23 -16.25
CA ALA A 91 5.33 -7.57 -17.64
C ALA A 91 6.57 -7.36 -18.53
N ASP A 92 7.30 -6.27 -18.31
CA ASP A 92 8.54 -5.94 -19.03
C ASP A 92 9.67 -6.95 -18.75
N LYS A 93 9.71 -7.52 -17.54
CA LYS A 93 10.72 -8.53 -17.14
C LYS A 93 10.45 -9.96 -17.61
N GLY A 94 9.33 -10.23 -18.29
CA GLY A 94 8.93 -11.59 -18.72
C GLY A 94 8.37 -12.42 -17.56
N GLY A 95 7.07 -12.68 -17.62
CA GLY A 95 6.27 -13.20 -16.50
C GLY A 95 6.75 -14.54 -15.91
N ALA A 96 7.08 -14.52 -14.61
CA ALA A 96 7.07 -15.73 -13.77
C ALA A 96 6.97 -15.45 -12.25
N VAL A 97 7.18 -14.22 -11.76
CA VAL A 97 7.34 -13.99 -10.30
C VAL A 97 6.29 -13.02 -9.71
N GLY A 98 5.71 -12.12 -10.51
CA GLY A 98 4.75 -11.11 -10.01
C GLY A 98 3.32 -11.61 -9.72
N ALA A 99 2.91 -12.73 -10.32
CA ALA A 99 1.54 -13.26 -10.17
C ALA A 99 1.26 -13.85 -8.77
N ALA A 100 2.29 -14.20 -8.00
CA ALA A 100 2.13 -14.91 -6.73
C ALA A 100 1.66 -14.02 -5.56
N VAL A 101 2.07 -12.74 -5.52
CA VAL A 101 1.67 -11.81 -4.44
C VAL A 101 0.21 -11.39 -4.57
N VAL A 102 -0.26 -11.09 -5.78
CA VAL A 102 -1.65 -10.67 -6.03
C VAL A 102 -2.61 -11.86 -5.95
N ALA A 103 -2.21 -13.06 -6.42
CA ALA A 103 -3.04 -14.26 -6.32
C ALA A 103 -3.11 -14.84 -4.89
N GLY A 104 -2.15 -14.53 -4.02
CA GLY A 104 -2.11 -14.98 -2.63
C GLY A 104 -3.26 -14.43 -1.77
N TRP A 105 -3.83 -13.28 -2.16
CA TRP A 105 -4.90 -12.60 -1.41
C TRP A 105 -6.30 -13.01 -1.86
N SER A 106 -6.42 -13.80 -2.93
CA SER A 106 -7.70 -14.27 -3.50
C SER A 106 -7.88 -15.79 -3.49
N ARG A 107 -6.94 -16.57 -2.93
CA ARG A 107 -7.12 -18.02 -2.79
C ARG A 107 -7.99 -18.33 -1.57
N PRO A 108 -9.09 -19.10 -1.71
CA PRO A 108 -9.75 -19.69 -0.56
C PRO A 108 -8.77 -20.63 0.16
N PRO A 109 -8.89 -20.78 1.50
CA PRO A 109 -8.02 -21.65 2.26
C PRO A 109 -8.10 -23.10 1.71
N PRO A 110 -7.00 -23.86 1.76
CA PRO A 110 -7.01 -25.24 1.31
C PRO A 110 -8.04 -26.05 2.12
N PRO A 111 -8.74 -27.01 1.47
CA PRO A 111 -9.71 -27.85 2.17
C PRO A 111 -9.01 -28.66 3.25
N GLY A 112 -9.45 -28.49 4.51
CA GLY A 112 -8.92 -29.24 5.66
C GLY A 112 -8.51 -28.39 6.88
N VAL A 113 -8.60 -27.06 6.82
CA VAL A 113 -8.41 -26.22 8.01
C VAL A 113 -9.73 -26.16 8.80
N PRO A 114 -9.80 -26.64 10.06
CA PRO A 114 -11.01 -26.56 10.84
C PRO A 114 -11.39 -25.09 11.10
N SER A 115 -12.64 -24.75 10.76
CA SER A 115 -13.25 -23.44 11.01
C SER A 115 -13.34 -23.19 12.52
N GLY A 116 -12.38 -22.44 13.04
CA GLY A 116 -12.20 -22.21 14.47
C GLY A 116 -12.07 -20.73 14.80
N TYR A 117 -13.06 -19.92 14.44
CA TYR A 117 -13.30 -18.65 15.12
C TYR A 117 -14.79 -18.52 15.43
N ARG A 118 -15.17 -19.07 16.58
CA ARG A 118 -16.44 -18.82 17.24
C ARG A 118 -16.37 -17.40 17.82
N THR A 119 -17.31 -16.58 17.39
CA THR A 119 -17.64 -15.27 17.97
C THR A 119 -17.73 -15.38 19.49
N VAL A 120 -16.98 -14.56 20.22
CA VAL A 120 -17.25 -14.28 21.62
C VAL A 120 -17.83 -12.86 21.67
N ARG A 121 -19.07 -12.79 22.14
CA ARG A 121 -19.78 -11.56 22.49
C ARG A 121 -19.23 -10.99 23.80
#